data_AF-A0A484HNK9-F1
#
_entry.id   AF-A0A484HNK9-F1
#
_cell.length_a   1.000
_cell.length_b   1.000
_cell.length_c   1.000
_cell.angle_alpha   90.00
_cell.angle_beta   90.00
_cell.angle_gamma   90.00
#
_symmetry.space_group_name_H-M   'P 1'
#
loop_
_entity.id
_entity.type
_entity.pdbx_description
1 polymer ?
#
loop_
_entity_poly.entity_id
_entity_poly.type
_entity_poly.pdbx_seq_one_letter_code
_entity_poly.pdbx_strand_id
1 'polypeptide(L)'
;MIFHPEYCKEYHKLDAQSIYFLFACTSISTGSGRIFPGKARDEARGVLQNHKPVLDKEALAMIDLDFLKKCAVFKTLGDTQLEAIHKECCREKWFEPKGEKIFAERQEISCLHLVMEGRVDLRFDLPGVETSPKNNLSSAEKHDAFGWSGLIPPHKSKLSAYCASDLCKIALVDRECLNGLFQKDPELGRRVMTNVAMIVGGRFKSLQELIAVNKGYDIMFSW
;
A
#
# COMPACT_ATOMS: atom_id res chain seq x y z
N MET A 1 -12.22 16.69 38.09
CA MET A 1 -11.10 17.43 37.49
C MET A 1 -11.66 18.15 36.28
N ILE A 2 -11.73 19.48 36.32
CA ILE A 2 -12.26 20.32 35.23
C ILE A 2 -11.09 20.56 34.27
N PHE A 3 -11.17 20.06 33.04
CA PHE A 3 -10.11 20.27 32.05
C PHE A 3 -10.40 21.52 31.21
N HIS A 4 -9.38 22.37 31.10
CA HIS A 4 -9.39 23.63 30.36
C HIS A 4 -9.40 23.38 28.83
N PRO A 5 -10.03 24.24 28.01
CA PRO A 5 -10.23 24.00 26.57
C PRO A 5 -8.96 24.01 25.70
N GLU A 6 -7.79 24.33 26.25
CA GLU A 6 -6.57 24.53 25.46
C GLU A 6 -5.84 23.23 25.07
N TYR A 7 -6.21 22.08 25.66
CA TYR A 7 -5.62 20.78 25.31
C TYR A 7 -6.32 20.06 24.13
N CYS A 8 -7.32 20.67 23.49
CA CYS A 8 -8.06 20.06 22.36
C CYS A 8 -7.47 20.34 20.97
N LYS A 9 -6.29 20.95 20.85
CA LYS A 9 -5.74 21.34 19.52
C LYS A 9 -4.96 20.24 18.77
N GLU A 10 -4.62 19.11 19.39
CA GLU A 10 -3.86 18.04 18.72
C GLU A 10 -4.68 16.84 18.22
N TYR A 11 -6.01 16.83 18.38
CA TYR A 11 -6.87 15.70 17.98
C TYR A 11 -7.73 15.96 16.75
N HIS A 12 -7.22 16.71 15.77
CA HIS A 12 -7.96 17.06 14.55
C HIS A 12 -8.13 15.90 13.52
N LYS A 13 -7.91 14.64 13.91
CA LYS A 13 -8.11 13.47 13.02
C LYS A 13 -8.94 12.33 13.61
N LEU A 14 -9.49 12.48 14.81
CA LEU A 14 -10.41 11.50 15.37
C LEU A 14 -11.82 12.09 15.34
N ASP A 15 -12.75 11.39 14.71
CA ASP A 15 -14.15 11.79 14.75
C ASP A 15 -14.69 11.72 16.19
N ALA A 16 -15.80 12.43 16.44
CA ALA A 16 -16.41 12.48 17.76
C ALA A 16 -16.80 11.07 18.29
N GLN A 17 -16.98 10.08 17.41
CA GLN A 17 -17.30 8.68 17.75
C GLN A 17 -16.08 7.93 18.29
N SER A 18 -14.88 8.22 17.78
CA SER A 18 -13.61 7.62 18.20
C SER A 18 -13.18 8.09 19.60
N ILE A 19 -13.48 9.36 19.93
CA ILE A 19 -13.24 9.93 21.26
C ILE A 19 -14.17 9.29 22.31
N TYR A 20 -15.43 9.02 21.94
CA TYR A 20 -16.38 8.32 22.80
C TYR A 20 -15.98 6.87 23.08
N PHE A 21 -15.42 6.17 22.08
CA PHE A 21 -14.95 4.79 22.23
C PHE A 21 -13.75 4.68 23.19
N LEU A 22 -12.79 5.60 23.09
CA LEU A 22 -11.67 5.69 24.02
C LEU A 22 -12.14 5.99 25.46
N PHE A 23 -13.11 6.89 25.64
CA PHE A 23 -13.68 7.17 26.97
C PHE A 23 -14.42 5.97 27.58
N ALA A 24 -15.10 5.16 26.76
CA ALA A 24 -15.81 3.95 27.21
C ALA A 24 -14.83 2.86 27.68
N CYS A 25 -13.71 2.66 26.98
CA CYS A 25 -12.70 1.67 27.36
C CYS A 25 -11.96 2.02 28.67
N THR A 26 -11.62 3.29 28.90
CA THR A 26 -10.90 3.72 30.12
C THR A 26 -11.79 3.63 31.38
N SER A 27 -13.11 3.70 31.22
CA SER A 27 -14.08 3.58 32.31
C SER A 27 -14.26 2.12 32.77
N ILE A 28 -14.06 1.16 31.87
CA ILE A 28 -14.15 -0.28 32.16
C ILE A 28 -12.92 -0.76 32.94
N SER A 29 -11.73 -0.20 32.67
CA SER A 29 -10.49 -0.65 33.32
C SER A 29 -10.21 -0.03 34.70
N THR A 30 -10.89 1.08 35.05
CA THR A 30 -10.59 1.84 36.29
C THR A 30 -11.57 1.60 37.43
N GLY A 31 -12.61 0.77 37.24
CA GLY A 31 -13.53 0.38 38.32
C GLY A 31 -14.32 1.53 38.98
N SER A 32 -14.31 2.73 38.40
CA SER A 32 -15.06 3.87 38.91
C SER A 32 -16.49 3.81 38.38
N GLY A 33 -17.37 3.22 39.19
CA GLY A 33 -18.78 3.03 38.88
C GLY A 33 -19.57 4.35 38.75
N ARG A 34 -19.52 4.97 37.57
CA ARG A 34 -20.56 5.92 37.15
C ARG A 34 -21.45 5.25 36.10
N ILE A 35 -22.68 4.98 36.50
CA ILE A 35 -23.73 4.39 35.68
C ILE A 35 -24.12 5.44 34.62
N PHE A 36 -23.82 5.17 33.35
CA PHE A 36 -24.35 5.95 32.24
C PHE A 36 -25.89 5.73 32.14
N PRO A 37 -26.69 6.77 31.85
CA PRO A 37 -28.14 6.64 31.68
C PRO A 37 -28.47 5.69 30.53
N GLY A 38 -29.48 4.83 30.73
CA GLY A 38 -29.78 3.66 29.87
C GLY A 38 -29.87 3.95 28.36
N LYS A 39 -30.28 5.18 27.98
CA LYS A 39 -30.38 5.61 26.58
C LYS A 39 -29.04 5.60 25.83
N ALA A 40 -27.95 5.99 26.50
CA ALA A 40 -26.60 5.99 25.92
C ALA A 40 -26.04 4.57 25.73
N ARG A 41 -26.49 3.61 26.55
CA ARG A 41 -26.10 2.20 26.47
C ARG A 41 -26.78 1.49 25.30
N ASP A 42 -28.05 1.80 25.05
CA ASP A 42 -28.82 1.26 23.92
C ASP A 42 -28.40 1.90 22.59
N GLU A 43 -28.05 3.20 22.57
CA GLU A 43 -27.46 3.86 21.39
C GLU A 43 -26.06 3.30 21.08
N ALA A 44 -25.19 3.10 22.07
CA ALA A 44 -23.89 2.44 21.87
C ALA A 44 -24.03 1.00 21.36
N ARG A 45 -25.04 0.25 21.83
CA ARG A 45 -25.35 -1.10 21.36
C ARG A 45 -25.89 -1.10 19.94
N GLY A 46 -26.69 -0.12 19.54
CA GLY A 46 -27.14 0.08 18.17
C GLY A 46 -26.02 0.47 17.21
N VAL A 47 -25.06 1.28 17.68
CA VAL A 47 -23.84 1.62 16.92
C VAL A 47 -22.94 0.39 16.77
N LEU A 48 -22.74 -0.42 17.82
CA LEU A 48 -21.96 -1.66 17.77
C LEU A 48 -22.59 -2.75 16.88
N GLN A 49 -23.92 -2.79 16.78
CA GLN A 49 -24.63 -3.75 15.90
C GLN A 49 -24.65 -3.31 14.43
N ASN A 50 -24.49 -2.00 14.15
CA ASN A 50 -24.41 -1.47 12.78
C ASN A 50 -22.99 -1.16 12.31
N HIS A 51 -22.01 -1.13 13.22
CA HIS A 51 -20.60 -1.23 12.87
C HIS A 51 -20.35 -2.70 12.52
N LYS A 52 -20.55 -3.06 11.24
CA LYS A 52 -19.83 -4.19 10.68
C LYS A 52 -18.36 -3.86 10.92
N PRO A 53 -17.62 -4.60 11.76
CA PRO A 53 -16.18 -4.47 11.72
C PRO A 53 -15.82 -4.71 10.26
N VAL A 54 -15.22 -3.70 9.63
CA VAL A 54 -14.30 -3.99 8.54
C VAL A 54 -13.27 -4.85 9.24
N LEU A 55 -13.48 -6.16 9.21
CA LEU A 55 -12.39 -7.09 9.43
C LEU A 55 -11.41 -6.65 8.36
N ASP A 56 -10.40 -5.88 8.78
CA ASP A 56 -9.14 -5.88 8.09
C ASP A 56 -8.86 -7.35 7.89
N LYS A 57 -9.01 -7.82 6.65
CA LYS A 57 -8.65 -9.16 6.24
C LYS A 57 -7.11 -9.21 6.28
N GLU A 58 -6.54 -9.00 7.46
CA GLU A 58 -5.23 -9.50 7.87
C GLU A 58 -5.39 -11.01 8.02
N ALA A 59 -5.79 -11.67 6.93
CA ALA A 59 -5.58 -13.08 6.80
C ALA A 59 -4.06 -13.24 6.85
N LEU A 60 -3.58 -13.98 7.85
CA LEU A 60 -2.28 -14.64 7.83
C LEU A 60 -2.25 -15.59 6.60
N ALA A 61 -2.15 -15.02 5.42
CA ALA A 61 -1.64 -15.71 4.28
C ALA A 61 -0.11 -15.58 4.39
N MET A 62 0.51 -16.72 4.63
CA MET A 62 1.97 -16.82 4.73
C MET A 62 2.55 -16.47 3.37
N ILE A 63 3.20 -15.32 3.27
CA ILE A 63 3.98 -14.93 2.10
C ILE A 63 5.12 -15.94 1.99
N ASP A 64 5.02 -16.88 1.04
CA ASP A 64 6.05 -17.92 0.94
C ASP A 64 7.44 -17.33 0.64
N LEU A 65 8.48 -17.86 1.27
CA LEU A 65 9.87 -17.46 1.00
C LEU A 65 10.22 -17.74 -0.48
N ASP A 66 9.69 -18.83 -1.05
CA ASP A 66 9.89 -19.16 -2.46
C ASP A 66 9.22 -18.15 -3.40
N PHE A 67 8.17 -17.46 -2.95
CA PHE A 67 7.60 -16.34 -3.69
C PHE A 67 8.58 -15.16 -3.72
N LEU A 68 9.17 -14.79 -2.57
CA LEU A 68 10.15 -13.71 -2.50
C LEU A 68 11.39 -13.98 -3.35
N LYS A 69 11.88 -15.23 -3.39
CA LYS A 69 13.00 -15.65 -4.25
C LYS A 69 12.76 -15.38 -5.74
N LYS A 70 11.50 -15.48 -6.18
CA LYS A 70 11.10 -15.27 -7.58
C LYS A 70 10.86 -13.80 -7.92
N CYS A 71 10.68 -12.94 -6.92
CA CYS A 71 10.46 -11.52 -7.13
C CYS A 71 11.69 -10.84 -7.74
N ALA A 72 11.50 -10.14 -8.86
CA ALA A 72 12.60 -9.53 -9.61
C ALA A 72 13.47 -8.59 -8.75
N VAL A 73 12.85 -7.89 -7.81
CA VAL A 73 13.52 -6.96 -6.88
C VAL A 73 14.42 -7.66 -5.86
N PHE A 74 14.19 -8.95 -5.58
CA PHE A 74 14.93 -9.74 -4.59
C PHE A 74 15.73 -10.90 -5.18
N LYS A 75 15.76 -11.04 -6.51
CA LYS A 75 16.37 -12.16 -7.24
C LYS A 75 17.84 -12.44 -6.91
N THR A 76 18.59 -11.45 -6.43
CA THR A 76 20.03 -11.56 -6.11
C THR A 76 20.32 -11.73 -4.62
N LEU A 77 19.29 -11.80 -3.77
CA LEU A 77 19.45 -11.95 -2.33
C LEU A 77 19.68 -13.42 -1.93
N GLY A 78 20.46 -13.62 -0.88
CA GLY A 78 20.62 -14.94 -0.27
C GLY A 78 19.47 -15.29 0.67
N ASP A 79 19.33 -16.58 1.00
CA ASP A 79 18.23 -17.09 1.82
C ASP A 79 18.13 -16.39 3.19
N THR A 80 19.24 -16.14 3.87
CA THR A 80 19.25 -15.40 5.16
C THR A 80 18.71 -13.98 5.02
N GLN A 81 19.03 -13.29 3.92
CA GLN A 81 18.55 -11.92 3.67
C GLN A 81 17.05 -11.91 3.37
N LEU A 82 16.59 -12.88 2.57
CA LEU A 82 15.16 -13.05 2.26
C LEU A 82 14.36 -13.40 3.51
N GLU A 83 14.90 -14.26 4.38
CA GLU A 83 14.25 -14.60 5.64
C GLU A 83 14.07 -13.39 6.55
N ALA A 84 15.07 -12.51 6.63
CA ALA A 84 14.97 -11.28 7.41
C ALA A 84 13.85 -10.36 6.88
N ILE A 85 13.80 -10.15 5.55
CA ILE A 85 12.73 -9.37 4.91
C ILE A 85 11.36 -10.01 5.16
N HIS A 86 11.25 -11.33 4.97
CA HIS A 86 10.01 -12.09 5.13
C HIS A 86 9.45 -11.96 6.56
N LYS A 87 10.30 -12.16 7.57
CA LYS A 87 9.90 -12.19 8.99
C LYS A 87 9.56 -10.81 9.54
N GLU A 88 10.29 -9.77 9.12
CA GLU A 88 10.21 -8.46 9.77
C GLU A 88 9.38 -7.44 8.99
N CYS A 89 9.35 -7.51 7.65
CA CYS A 89 8.89 -6.38 6.84
C CYS A 89 7.65 -6.67 5.99
N CYS A 90 7.20 -7.92 5.88
CA CYS A 90 6.17 -8.31 4.93
C CYS A 90 4.79 -8.44 5.57
N ARG A 91 3.77 -7.91 4.90
CA ARG A 91 2.35 -8.16 5.20
C ARG A 91 1.54 -8.31 3.92
N GLU A 92 0.47 -9.08 3.94
CA GLU A 92 -0.38 -9.28 2.77
C GLU A 92 -1.57 -8.32 2.77
N LYS A 93 -1.99 -7.86 1.58
CA LYS A 93 -3.20 -7.07 1.40
C LYS A 93 -3.89 -7.45 0.09
N TRP A 94 -5.22 -7.53 0.14
CA TRP A 94 -6.05 -7.93 -1.01
C TRP A 94 -6.85 -6.74 -1.52
N PHE A 95 -7.06 -6.70 -2.83
CA PHE A 95 -7.84 -5.68 -3.50
C PHE A 95 -8.85 -6.33 -4.44
N GLU A 96 -10.11 -5.99 -4.23
CA GLU A 96 -11.28 -6.44 -4.98
C GLU A 96 -12.35 -5.33 -4.90
N PRO A 97 -13.16 -5.10 -5.95
CA PRO A 97 -13.18 -5.81 -7.23
C PRO A 97 -12.15 -5.24 -8.23
N LYS A 98 -12.20 -5.75 -9.47
CA LYS A 98 -11.50 -5.14 -10.60
C LYS A 98 -11.81 -3.64 -10.70
N GLY A 99 -10.76 -2.83 -10.84
CA GLY A 99 -10.83 -1.37 -10.86
C GLY A 99 -10.56 -0.72 -9.49
N GLU A 100 -10.48 -1.50 -8.41
CA GLU A 100 -10.16 -0.98 -7.08
C GLU A 100 -8.80 -0.28 -7.08
N LYS A 101 -8.74 0.91 -6.46
CA LYS A 101 -7.51 1.71 -6.40
C LYS A 101 -6.63 1.24 -5.24
N ILE A 102 -5.40 0.87 -5.56
CA ILE A 102 -4.39 0.44 -4.58
C ILE A 102 -3.74 1.66 -3.92
N PHE A 103 -3.31 2.63 -4.74
CA PHE A 103 -2.84 3.94 -4.31
C PHE A 103 -3.02 4.98 -5.43
N ALA A 104 -3.08 6.25 -5.06
CA ALA A 104 -3.21 7.37 -5.98
C ALA A 104 -1.85 7.99 -6.36
N GLU A 105 -1.81 8.66 -7.51
CA GLU A 105 -0.73 9.58 -7.86
C GLU A 105 -0.52 10.61 -6.74
N ARG A 106 0.74 10.97 -6.46
CA ARG A 106 1.16 11.91 -5.40
C ARG A 106 0.87 11.45 -3.97
N GLN A 107 0.25 10.29 -3.78
CA GLN A 107 0.11 9.68 -2.46
C GLN A 107 1.49 9.34 -1.90
N GLU A 108 1.67 9.57 -0.61
CA GLU A 108 2.82 9.06 0.15
C GLU A 108 2.77 7.52 0.16
N ILE A 109 3.87 6.89 -0.23
CA ILE A 109 4.02 5.43 -0.26
C ILE A 109 5.02 5.03 0.82
N SER A 110 4.55 4.21 1.76
CA SER A 110 5.37 3.63 2.84
C SER A 110 5.79 2.18 2.58
N CYS A 111 5.40 1.57 1.46
CA CYS A 111 5.72 0.18 1.15
C CYS A 111 6.16 -0.03 -0.29
N LEU A 112 7.09 -0.96 -0.49
CA LEU A 112 7.29 -1.62 -1.79
C LEU A 112 6.21 -2.69 -1.94
N HIS A 113 5.61 -2.81 -3.12
CA HIS A 113 4.50 -3.74 -3.37
C HIS A 113 4.94 -4.85 -4.31
N LEU A 114 4.59 -6.09 -4.00
CA LEU A 114 4.88 -7.28 -4.82
C LEU A 114 3.57 -7.99 -5.17
N VAL A 115 3.35 -8.29 -6.44
CA VAL A 115 2.13 -8.97 -6.88
C VAL A 115 2.26 -10.47 -6.62
N MET A 116 1.41 -11.02 -5.75
CA MET A 116 1.33 -12.46 -5.47
C MET A 116 0.33 -13.15 -6.40
N GLU A 117 -0.77 -12.47 -6.70
CA GLU A 117 -1.85 -12.94 -7.56
C GLU A 117 -2.53 -11.76 -8.25
N GLY A 118 -3.02 -11.98 -9.48
CA GLY A 118 -3.68 -10.98 -10.30
C GLY A 118 -2.71 -10.09 -11.08
N ARG A 119 -3.26 -8.99 -11.58
CA ARG A 119 -2.55 -7.98 -12.38
C ARG A 119 -2.87 -6.59 -11.84
N VAL A 120 -1.84 -5.76 -11.74
CA VAL A 120 -1.95 -4.36 -11.32
C VAL A 120 -1.61 -3.46 -12.49
N ASP A 121 -2.46 -2.48 -12.78
CA ASP A 121 -2.21 -1.47 -13.80
C ASP A 121 -1.71 -0.17 -13.16
N LEU A 122 -0.68 0.43 -13.76
CA LEU A 122 -0.09 1.70 -13.36
C LEU A 122 -0.47 2.77 -14.39
N ARG A 123 -1.24 3.76 -13.96
CA ARG A 123 -1.92 4.73 -14.83
C ARG A 123 -1.65 6.16 -14.39
N PHE A 124 -1.78 7.11 -15.31
CA PHE A 124 -1.91 8.52 -14.95
C PHE A 124 -3.37 8.83 -14.58
N ASP A 125 -3.57 9.59 -13.50
CA ASP A 125 -4.87 10.16 -13.18
C ASP A 125 -4.94 11.54 -13.85
N LEU A 126 -5.52 11.60 -15.07
CA LEU A 126 -5.65 12.85 -15.81
C LEU A 126 -6.81 13.69 -15.26
N PRO A 127 -6.62 14.98 -14.94
CA PRO A 127 -7.69 15.85 -14.44
C PRO A 127 -8.86 15.91 -15.43
N GLY A 128 -10.08 15.67 -14.95
CA GLY A 128 -11.29 15.73 -15.77
C GLY A 128 -11.52 14.54 -16.71
N VAL A 129 -10.68 13.51 -16.66
CA VAL A 129 -10.84 12.26 -17.42
C VAL A 129 -11.13 11.12 -16.46
N GLU A 130 -12.22 10.39 -16.67
CA GLU A 130 -12.47 9.16 -15.91
C GLU A 130 -11.32 8.18 -16.08
N THR A 131 -10.88 7.59 -14.98
CA THR A 131 -9.75 6.67 -14.95
C THR A 131 -10.09 5.39 -15.71
N SER A 132 -9.50 5.23 -16.89
CA SER A 132 -9.76 4.12 -17.81
C SER A 132 -8.52 3.23 -17.98
N PRO A 133 -8.69 1.91 -18.22
CA PRO A 133 -7.59 1.04 -18.66
C PRO A 133 -6.86 1.53 -19.91
N LYS A 134 -7.48 2.40 -20.72
CA LYS A 134 -6.84 3.03 -21.89
C LYS A 134 -5.66 3.93 -21.53
N ASN A 135 -5.61 4.44 -20.30
CA ASN A 135 -4.52 5.30 -19.81
C ASN A 135 -3.42 4.48 -19.08
N ASN A 136 -3.37 3.17 -19.30
CA ASN A 136 -2.38 2.30 -18.70
C ASN A 136 -1.00 2.54 -19.32
N LEU A 137 -0.03 2.87 -18.47
CA LEU A 137 1.36 3.04 -18.89
C LEU A 137 2.14 1.72 -18.82
N SER A 138 1.89 0.94 -17.77
CA SER A 138 2.53 -0.35 -17.56
C SER A 138 1.71 -1.20 -16.61
N SER A 139 1.90 -2.52 -16.67
CA SER A 139 1.26 -3.44 -15.73
C SER A 139 2.33 -4.20 -14.95
N ALA A 140 1.99 -4.61 -13.73
CA ALA A 140 2.76 -5.51 -12.89
C ALA A 140 1.97 -6.81 -12.72
N GLU A 141 2.62 -7.94 -12.97
CA GLU A 141 2.04 -9.27 -12.84
C GLU A 141 2.76 -10.05 -11.73
N LYS A 142 2.40 -11.32 -11.55
CA LYS A 142 2.95 -12.16 -10.48
C LYS A 142 4.48 -12.10 -10.41
N HIS A 143 5.01 -11.85 -9.21
CA HIS A 143 6.42 -11.63 -8.87
C HIS A 143 7.02 -10.28 -9.31
N ASP A 144 6.25 -9.41 -9.96
CA ASP A 144 6.70 -8.05 -10.22
C ASP A 144 6.57 -7.17 -8.98
N ALA A 145 7.54 -6.26 -8.86
CA ALA A 145 7.47 -5.18 -7.90
C ALA A 145 6.86 -3.91 -8.52
N PHE A 146 6.15 -3.14 -7.71
CA PHE A 146 5.71 -1.78 -8.03
C PHE A 146 5.73 -0.89 -6.78
N GLY A 147 5.49 0.41 -6.96
CA GLY A 147 5.53 1.36 -5.84
C GLY A 147 6.94 1.59 -5.26
N TRP A 148 8.01 1.27 -5.99
CA TRP A 148 9.40 1.51 -5.55
C TRP A 148 9.72 3.00 -5.33
N SER A 149 8.88 3.92 -5.83
CA SER A 149 8.95 5.34 -5.46
C SER A 149 8.81 5.56 -3.96
N GLY A 150 8.20 4.62 -3.21
CA GLY A 150 8.20 4.63 -1.75
C GLY A 150 9.59 4.51 -1.14
N LEU A 151 10.57 3.89 -1.81
CA LEU A 151 11.93 3.72 -1.28
C LEU A 151 12.83 4.96 -1.52
N ILE A 152 12.40 5.91 -2.35
CA ILE A 152 13.22 7.03 -2.81
C ILE A 152 12.51 8.35 -2.45
N PRO A 153 13.18 9.31 -1.78
CA PRO A 153 12.60 10.63 -1.52
C PRO A 153 12.08 11.27 -2.82
N PRO A 154 10.91 11.94 -2.82
CA PRO A 154 10.10 12.32 -1.67
C PRO A 154 9.04 11.26 -1.27
N HIS A 155 9.24 9.98 -1.60
CA HIS A 155 8.36 8.87 -1.23
C HIS A 155 6.94 8.95 -1.78
N LYS A 156 6.74 9.72 -2.86
CA LYS A 156 5.43 9.91 -3.48
C LYS A 156 5.29 9.11 -4.75
N SER A 157 4.11 8.54 -4.93
CA SER A 157 3.77 7.88 -6.18
C SER A 157 3.79 8.85 -7.36
N LYS A 158 4.26 8.37 -8.51
CA LYS A 158 4.19 9.09 -9.79
C LYS A 158 3.01 8.64 -10.66
N LEU A 159 2.37 7.53 -10.29
CA LEU A 159 1.24 6.93 -11.01
C LEU A 159 0.21 6.47 -9.98
N SER A 160 -1.03 6.29 -10.41
CA SER A 160 -2.02 5.54 -9.64
C SER A 160 -1.91 4.06 -9.96
N ALA A 161 -2.11 3.21 -8.96
CA ALA A 161 -2.14 1.76 -9.12
C ALA A 161 -3.58 1.25 -8.95
N TYR A 162 -4.01 0.37 -9.84
CA TYR A 162 -5.35 -0.20 -9.86
C TYR A 162 -5.28 -1.72 -9.96
N CYS A 163 -6.14 -2.42 -9.23
CA CYS A 163 -6.34 -3.84 -9.45
C CYS A 163 -7.02 -4.05 -10.81
N ALA A 164 -6.38 -4.79 -11.72
CA ALA A 164 -6.85 -5.02 -13.08
C ALA A 164 -7.49 -6.41 -13.29
N SER A 165 -7.45 -7.25 -12.25
CA SER A 165 -8.11 -8.57 -12.16
C SER A 165 -9.26 -8.52 -11.16
N ASP A 166 -10.07 -9.59 -11.09
CA ASP A 166 -11.17 -9.66 -10.12
C ASP A 166 -10.67 -9.64 -8.67
N LEU A 167 -9.46 -10.17 -8.45
CA LEU A 167 -8.73 -10.16 -7.19
C LEU A 167 -7.25 -9.85 -7.45
N CYS A 168 -6.66 -8.99 -6.63
CA CYS A 168 -5.22 -8.81 -6.55
C CYS A 168 -4.73 -9.08 -5.13
N LYS A 169 -3.81 -10.03 -4.96
CA LYS A 169 -3.11 -10.27 -3.68
C LYS A 169 -1.73 -9.67 -3.75
N ILE A 170 -1.42 -8.80 -2.81
CA ILE A 170 -0.20 -7.99 -2.83
C ILE A 170 0.55 -8.19 -1.51
N ALA A 171 1.82 -8.55 -1.60
CA ALA A 171 2.73 -8.45 -0.46
C ALA A 171 3.25 -7.02 -0.37
N LEU A 172 3.02 -6.39 0.78
CA LEU A 172 3.53 -5.08 1.14
C LEU A 172 4.80 -5.27 1.96
N VAL A 173 5.91 -4.69 1.50
CA VAL A 173 7.18 -4.66 2.20
C VAL A 173 7.40 -3.27 2.78
N ASP A 174 7.38 -3.15 4.10
CA ASP A 174 7.48 -1.88 4.80
C ASP A 174 8.83 -1.17 4.56
N ARG A 175 8.77 0.12 4.21
CA ARG A 175 9.94 0.94 3.88
C ARG A 175 10.87 1.13 5.08
N GLU A 176 10.33 1.44 6.26
CA GLU A 176 11.16 1.75 7.43
C GLU A 176 11.87 0.49 7.93
N CYS A 177 11.15 -0.63 7.95
CA CYS A 177 11.73 -1.94 8.21
C CYS A 177 12.86 -2.27 7.21
N LEU A 178 12.58 -2.12 5.91
CA LEU A 178 13.56 -2.41 4.86
C LEU A 178 14.79 -1.49 4.95
N ASN A 179 14.60 -0.20 5.24
CA ASN A 179 15.68 0.74 5.50
C ASN A 179 16.51 0.34 6.72
N GLY A 180 15.86 -0.14 7.79
CA GLY A 180 16.54 -0.69 8.97
C GLY A 180 17.40 -1.91 8.62
N LEU A 181 16.92 -2.80 7.74
CA LEU A 181 17.71 -3.91 7.22
C LEU A 181 18.88 -3.42 6.36
N PHE A 182 18.70 -2.39 5.52
CA PHE A 182 19.77 -1.82 4.70
C PHE A 182 20.89 -1.20 5.53
N GLN A 183 20.56 -0.61 6.69
CA GLN A 183 21.55 -0.07 7.61
C GLN A 183 22.37 -1.17 8.30
N LYS A 184 21.74 -2.31 8.63
CA LYS A 184 22.39 -3.46 9.25
C LYS A 184 23.22 -4.29 8.26
N ASP A 185 22.71 -4.46 7.05
CA ASP A 185 23.34 -5.17 5.93
C ASP A 185 23.35 -4.28 4.67
N PRO A 186 24.42 -3.48 4.48
CA PRO A 186 24.56 -2.61 3.31
C PRO A 186 24.59 -3.36 1.98
N GLU A 187 25.04 -4.62 1.97
CA GLU A 187 25.06 -5.44 0.76
C GLU A 187 23.65 -5.84 0.33
N LEU A 188 22.76 -6.15 1.29
CA LEU A 188 21.33 -6.34 1.05
C LEU A 188 20.74 -5.09 0.37
N GLY A 189 20.97 -3.91 0.97
CA GLY A 189 20.47 -2.63 0.43
C GLY A 189 20.99 -2.35 -0.99
N ARG A 190 22.30 -2.54 -1.22
CA ARG A 190 22.92 -2.36 -2.54
C ARG A 190 22.31 -3.29 -3.58
N ARG A 191 22.09 -4.57 -3.25
CA ARG A 191 21.47 -5.56 -4.15
C ARG A 191 20.03 -5.20 -4.50
N VAL A 192 19.20 -4.87 -3.50
CA VAL A 192 17.81 -4.47 -3.71
C VAL A 192 17.74 -3.23 -4.61
N MET A 193 18.52 -2.19 -4.31
CA MET A 193 18.51 -0.96 -5.10
C MET A 193 19.07 -1.15 -6.51
N THR A 194 20.05 -2.03 -6.70
CA THR A 194 20.53 -2.43 -8.04
C THR A 194 19.41 -3.10 -8.83
N ASN A 195 18.66 -4.03 -8.22
CA ASN A 195 17.53 -4.69 -8.88
C ASN A 195 16.41 -3.70 -9.22
N VAL A 196 16.09 -2.76 -8.33
CA VAL A 196 15.14 -1.66 -8.61
C VAL A 196 15.61 -0.84 -9.81
N ALA A 197 16.89 -0.45 -9.86
CA ALA A 197 17.43 0.32 -10.98
C ALA A 197 17.30 -0.44 -12.31
N MET A 198 17.55 -1.75 -12.32
CA MET A 198 17.34 -2.59 -13.51
C MET A 198 15.87 -2.64 -13.95
N ILE A 199 14.93 -2.81 -13.00
CA ILE A 199 13.49 -2.82 -13.29
C ILE A 199 13.07 -1.47 -13.91
N VAL A 200 13.50 -0.36 -13.32
CA VAL A 200 13.19 0.99 -13.82
C VAL A 200 13.79 1.21 -15.20
N GLY A 201 15.06 0.83 -15.41
CA GLY A 201 15.73 0.94 -16.70
C GLY A 201 15.02 0.11 -17.79
N GLY A 202 14.58 -1.10 -17.46
CA GLY A 202 13.78 -1.94 -18.36
C GLY A 202 12.46 -1.27 -18.74
N ARG A 203 11.69 -0.78 -17.77
CA ARG A 203 10.41 -0.08 -18.03
C ARG A 203 10.60 1.21 -18.83
N PHE A 204 11.66 1.95 -18.55
CA PHE A 204 11.99 3.16 -19.31
C PHE A 204 12.31 2.83 -20.78
N LYS A 205 13.12 1.79 -21.02
CA LYS A 205 13.41 1.31 -22.38
C LYS A 205 12.15 0.89 -23.13
N SER A 206 11.27 0.10 -22.51
CA SER A 206 9.98 -0.30 -23.11
C SER A 206 9.10 0.91 -23.45
N LEU A 207 9.10 1.94 -22.60
CA LEU A 207 8.40 3.18 -22.88
C LEU A 207 8.99 3.94 -24.08
N GLN A 208 10.32 4.02 -24.19
CA GLN A 208 10.99 4.64 -25.34
C GLN A 208 10.66 3.90 -26.65
N GLU A 209 10.66 2.58 -26.64
CA GLU A 209 10.29 1.75 -27.79
C GLU A 209 8.83 1.99 -28.21
N LEU A 210 7.90 2.04 -27.25
CA LEU A 210 6.50 2.36 -27.52
C LEU A 210 6.32 3.73 -28.18
N ILE A 211 7.01 4.74 -27.68
CA ILE A 211 6.96 6.10 -28.26
C ILE A 211 7.57 6.11 -29.66
N ALA A 212 8.68 5.40 -29.88
CA ALA A 212 9.32 5.33 -31.19
C ALA A 212 8.41 4.68 -32.23
N VAL A 213 7.71 3.60 -31.87
CA VAL A 213 6.71 2.96 -32.73
C VAL A 213 5.58 3.93 -33.06
N ASN A 214 4.96 4.55 -32.05
CA ASN A 214 3.83 5.47 -32.29
C ASN A 214 4.22 6.68 -33.14
N LYS A 215 5.40 7.28 -32.90
CA LYS A 215 5.91 8.36 -33.77
C LYS A 215 6.17 7.89 -35.19
N GLY A 216 6.68 6.66 -35.37
CA GLY A 216 6.83 6.06 -36.68
C GLY A 216 5.49 5.89 -37.41
N TYR A 217 4.45 5.45 -36.69
CA TYR A 217 3.08 5.41 -37.20
C TYR A 217 2.56 6.81 -37.57
N ASP A 218 2.70 7.80 -36.71
CA ASP A 218 2.25 9.17 -36.99
C ASP A 218 2.94 9.73 -38.25
N ILE A 219 4.24 9.48 -38.44
CA ILE A 219 4.98 9.91 -39.64
C ILE A 219 4.51 9.15 -40.89
N MET A 220 4.20 7.86 -40.80
CA MET A 220 3.77 7.05 -41.95
C MET A 220 2.31 7.32 -42.38
N PHE A 221 1.44 7.69 -41.45
CA PHE A 221 0.00 7.80 -41.68
C PHE A 221 -0.54 9.25 -41.55
N SER A 222 0.33 10.26 -41.52
CA SER A 222 -0.05 11.70 -41.52
C SER A 222 -0.17 12.33 -42.92
N TRP A 223 -0.63 11.54 -43.91
CA TRP A 223 -0.91 12.03 -45.27
C TRP A 223 -2.41 12.31 -45.47
#